data_AF-F6HXD2-F1
#
_entry.id   AF-F6HXD2-F1
#
_cell.length_a   1.000
_cell.length_b   1.000
_cell.length_c   1.000
_cell.angle_alpha   90.00
_cell.angle_beta   90.00
_cell.angle_gamma   90.00
#
_symmetry.space_group_name_H-M   'P 1'
#
loop_
_entity.id
_entity.type
_entity.pdbx_description
1 polymer ?
#
loop_
_entity_poly.entity_id
_entity_poly.type
_entity_poly.pdbx_seq_one_letter_code
_entity_poly.pdbx_strand_id
1 'polypeptide(L)'
;MKVVSPIPEIRILKAKPVGRSDCCEEGKLYTTYKCSPPVSSHTKAFLTLNGFENNEDGGAPSECDGQFHSDDMPVMALSTGWYNKGSRCLNNITITANGRSVVAMVVDECDSTMGCDGDHDYQPPCANNIVDASTQELCGKP
;
A
#
# COMPACT_ATOMS: atom_id res chain seq x y z
N MET A 1 4.26 14.11 23.57
CA MET A 1 3.31 13.38 22.70
C MET A 1 3.57 13.83 21.26
N LYS A 2 4.14 12.98 20.40
CA LYS A 2 4.14 13.29 18.96
C LYS A 2 2.69 13.15 18.51
N VAL A 3 2.07 14.25 18.11
CA VAL A 3 0.81 14.21 17.40
C VAL A 3 1.08 13.39 16.15
N VAL A 4 0.62 12.14 16.10
CA VAL A 4 0.56 11.40 14.86
C VAL A 4 -0.45 12.18 14.03
N SER A 5 0.03 12.96 13.08
CA SER A 5 -0.88 13.65 12.16
C SER A 5 -1.72 12.56 11.47
N PRO A 6 -3.05 12.56 11.65
CA PRO A 6 -3.89 11.71 10.83
C PRO A 6 -3.56 12.06 9.37
N ILE A 7 -3.52 11.07 8.48
CA ILE A 7 -3.54 11.36 7.04
C ILE A 7 -5.01 11.63 6.75
N PRO A 8 -5.44 12.89 6.60
CA PRO A 8 -6.87 13.16 6.39
C PRO A 8 -7.30 12.71 4.99
N GLU A 9 -6.41 12.87 4.00
CA GLU A 9 -6.69 12.56 2.60
C GLU A 9 -5.39 12.23 1.84
N ILE A 10 -5.46 11.21 0.99
CA ILE A 10 -4.41 10.85 0.02
C ILE A 10 -4.90 11.20 -1.38
N ARG A 11 -4.12 12.03 -2.10
CA ARG A 11 -4.35 12.34 -3.50
C ARG A 11 -3.46 11.46 -4.38
N ILE A 12 -4.09 10.59 -5.17
CA ILE A 12 -3.37 9.73 -6.12
C ILE A 12 -2.91 10.57 -7.33
N LEU A 13 -1.60 10.57 -7.57
CA LEU A 13 -0.99 11.21 -8.73
C LEU A 13 -1.14 10.36 -9.99
N LYS A 14 -0.96 9.06 -9.84
CA LYS A 14 -1.02 8.09 -10.93
C LYS A 14 -1.27 6.69 -10.35
N ALA A 15 -2.09 5.90 -11.04
CA ALA A 15 -2.20 4.47 -10.80
C ALA A 15 -1.19 3.74 -11.69
N LYS A 16 -0.47 2.77 -11.14
CA LYS A 16 0.31 1.81 -11.91
C LYS A 16 -0.38 0.44 -11.78
N PRO A 17 -0.70 -0.24 -12.90
CA PRO A 17 -1.08 -1.64 -12.84
C PRO A 17 0.11 -2.41 -12.27
N VAL A 18 -0.13 -3.27 -11.27
CA VAL A 18 0.88 -4.23 -10.85
C VAL A 18 0.96 -5.32 -11.91
N GLY A 19 2.12 -5.44 -12.53
CA GLY A 19 2.42 -6.52 -13.46
C GLY A 19 2.84 -7.74 -12.66
N ARG A 20 2.27 -8.89 -12.99
CA ARG A 20 2.49 -10.22 -12.38
C ARG A 20 3.94 -10.76 -12.49
N SER A 21 4.93 -9.91 -12.80
CA SER A 21 6.30 -10.33 -13.12
C SER A 21 7.36 -9.26 -12.80
N ASP A 22 7.19 -8.48 -11.74
CA ASP A 22 8.26 -7.59 -11.25
C ASP A 22 9.15 -8.32 -10.23
N CYS A 23 9.66 -9.51 -10.56
CA CYS A 23 10.64 -10.19 -9.71
C CYS A 23 11.97 -9.43 -9.68
N CYS A 24 12.74 -9.60 -8.61
CA CYS A 24 14.07 -9.03 -8.55
C CYS A 24 15.00 -9.61 -9.62
N GLU A 25 15.74 -8.72 -10.30
CA GLU A 25 16.72 -9.10 -11.30
C GLU A 25 18.09 -9.32 -10.64
N GLU A 26 18.76 -10.41 -10.99
CA GLU A 26 20.09 -10.73 -10.47
C GLU A 26 21.08 -9.60 -10.81
N GLY A 27 21.84 -9.14 -9.81
CA GLY A 27 22.82 -8.07 -9.95
C GLY A 27 22.24 -6.65 -9.99
N LYS A 28 20.92 -6.47 -9.98
CA LYS A 28 20.27 -5.15 -9.89
C LYS A 28 20.18 -4.70 -8.43
N LEU A 29 20.54 -3.44 -8.19
CA LEU A 29 20.36 -2.81 -6.88
C LEU A 29 18.98 -2.16 -6.78
N TYR A 30 18.27 -2.48 -5.70
CA TYR A 30 16.97 -1.91 -5.38
C TYR A 30 17.10 -0.93 -4.20
N THR A 31 16.40 0.20 -4.27
CA THR A 31 16.47 1.22 -3.22
C THR A 31 15.50 0.89 -2.11
N THR A 32 15.96 0.94 -0.87
CA THR A 32 15.12 0.79 0.32
C THR A 32 14.94 2.12 1.05
N TYR A 33 13.85 2.23 1.79
CA TYR A 33 13.44 3.43 2.50
C TYR A 33 12.92 3.08 3.88
N LYS A 34 13.32 3.86 4.89
CA LYS A 34 12.73 3.80 6.24
C LYS A 34 11.72 4.92 6.50
N CYS A 35 11.56 5.82 5.53
CA CYS A 35 10.72 6.99 5.65
C CYS A 35 9.99 7.27 4.35
N SER A 36 8.81 7.84 4.49
CA SER A 36 7.94 8.30 3.40
C SER A 36 7.91 9.83 3.35
N PRO A 37 7.48 10.43 2.24
CA PRO A 37 7.29 11.88 2.16
C PRO A 37 6.40 12.42 3.29
N PRO A 38 6.53 13.71 3.67
CA PRO A 38 5.73 14.29 4.73
C PRO A 38 4.22 14.16 4.48
N VAL A 39 3.49 13.79 5.53
CA VAL A 39 2.03 13.79 5.52
C VAL A 39 1.52 15.23 5.57
N SER A 40 0.57 15.55 4.70
CA SER A 40 -0.12 16.85 4.65
C SER A 40 -1.63 16.67 4.53
N SER A 41 -2.38 17.77 4.42
CA SER A 41 -3.83 17.71 4.15
C SER A 41 -4.18 17.03 2.83
N HIS A 42 -3.27 17.03 1.86
CA HIS A 42 -3.42 16.38 0.56
C HIS A 42 -2.15 15.62 0.22
N THR A 43 -1.92 14.52 0.93
CA THR A 43 -0.69 13.74 0.76
C THR A 43 -0.67 13.10 -0.63
N LYS A 44 0.35 13.42 -1.43
CA LYS A 44 0.46 12.88 -2.79
C LYS A 44 1.06 11.48 -2.76
N ALA A 45 0.40 10.53 -3.41
CA ALA A 45 0.85 9.15 -3.48
C ALA A 45 0.69 8.56 -4.89
N PHE A 46 1.33 7.42 -5.11
CA PHE A 46 1.05 6.54 -6.23
C PHE A 46 0.18 5.39 -5.75
N LEU A 47 -0.81 5.02 -6.55
CA LEU A 47 -1.68 3.88 -6.28
C LEU A 47 -1.12 2.66 -7.01
N THR A 48 -0.96 1.57 -6.28
CA THR A 48 -0.79 0.21 -6.81
C THR A 48 -1.99 -0.64 -6.40
N LEU A 49 -2.11 -1.80 -7.03
CA LEU A 49 -3.19 -2.75 -6.79
C LEU A 49 -2.58 -4.02 -6.24
N ASN A 50 -3.08 -4.47 -5.10
CA ASN A 50 -2.63 -5.70 -4.45
C ASN A 50 -3.83 -6.58 -4.11
N GLY A 51 -3.61 -7.89 -4.20
CA GLY A 51 -4.56 -8.90 -3.73
C GLY A 51 -4.35 -9.15 -2.25
N PHE A 52 -5.42 -9.02 -1.45
CA PHE A 52 -5.37 -9.26 0.00
C PHE A 52 -6.03 -10.59 0.39
N GLU A 53 -6.50 -11.37 -0.59
CA GLU A 53 -7.08 -12.68 -0.35
C GLU A 53 -6.01 -13.75 -0.10
N ASN A 54 -6.48 -14.86 0.47
CA ASN A 54 -5.62 -16.01 0.68
C ASN A 54 -5.15 -16.59 -0.67
N ASN A 55 -3.86 -16.87 -0.79
CA ASN A 55 -3.18 -17.36 -2.00
C ASN A 55 -3.01 -16.32 -3.13
N GLU A 56 -3.10 -15.03 -2.82
CA GLU A 56 -2.72 -13.93 -3.74
C GLU A 56 -1.31 -13.40 -3.47
N ASP A 57 -0.89 -12.37 -4.21
CA ASP A 57 0.47 -11.81 -4.22
C ASP A 57 0.96 -11.37 -2.83
N GLY A 58 0.06 -11.07 -1.88
CA GLY A 58 0.41 -10.74 -0.51
C GLY A 58 0.91 -11.93 0.33
N GLY A 59 0.59 -13.17 -0.06
CA GLY A 59 1.08 -14.45 0.50
C GLY A 59 0.73 -14.74 1.98
N ALA A 60 0.81 -13.73 2.83
CA ALA A 60 0.63 -13.74 4.27
C ALA A 60 -0.60 -12.88 4.68
N PRO A 61 -1.18 -13.15 5.86
CA PRO A 61 -2.20 -12.29 6.42
C PRO A 61 -1.68 -10.87 6.72
N SER A 62 -2.54 -9.87 6.62
CA SER A 62 -2.16 -8.46 6.77
C SER A 62 -1.63 -8.11 8.17
N GLU A 63 -0.60 -7.27 8.24
CA GLU A 63 0.17 -6.98 9.47
C GLU A 63 -0.67 -6.36 10.59
N CYS A 64 -1.73 -5.60 10.27
CA CYS A 64 -2.53 -4.93 11.30
C CYS A 64 -3.39 -5.86 12.16
N ASP A 65 -3.89 -6.96 11.60
CA ASP A 65 -4.88 -7.82 12.26
C ASP A 65 -4.65 -9.33 12.06
N GLY A 66 -3.65 -9.71 11.27
CA GLY A 66 -3.34 -11.12 10.98
C GLY A 66 -4.44 -11.82 10.18
N GLN A 67 -5.19 -11.07 9.35
CA GLN A 67 -6.28 -11.60 8.55
C GLN A 67 -6.04 -11.39 7.05
N PHE A 68 -6.63 -12.27 6.23
CA PHE A 68 -6.84 -12.00 4.81
C PHE A 68 -8.10 -11.14 4.64
N HIS A 69 -8.11 -10.29 3.63
CA HIS A 69 -9.22 -9.39 3.34
C HIS A 69 -9.69 -9.64 1.91
N SER A 70 -11.01 -9.74 1.70
CA SER A 70 -11.53 -9.86 0.34
C SER A 70 -11.18 -8.63 -0.50
N ASP A 71 -10.87 -8.86 -1.77
CA ASP A 71 -10.57 -7.80 -2.73
C ASP A 71 -11.75 -6.83 -2.92
N ASP A 72 -12.98 -7.29 -2.65
CA ASP A 72 -14.19 -6.45 -2.67
C ASP A 72 -14.27 -5.48 -1.49
N MET A 73 -13.45 -5.64 -0.44
CA MET A 73 -13.40 -4.71 0.69
C MET A 73 -12.48 -3.54 0.37
N PRO A 74 -12.86 -2.28 0.70
CA PRO A 74 -11.99 -1.13 0.48
C PRO A 74 -10.89 -1.11 1.56
N VAL A 75 -9.80 -1.84 1.32
CA VAL A 75 -8.66 -1.94 2.22
C VAL A 75 -7.38 -1.53 1.50
N MET A 76 -6.34 -1.19 2.25
CA MET A 76 -5.06 -0.80 1.67
C MET A 76 -3.87 -1.04 2.60
N ALA A 77 -2.70 -1.17 2.00
CA ALA A 77 -1.40 -1.08 2.63
C ALA A 77 -0.78 0.31 2.41
N LEU A 78 0.07 0.75 3.34
CA LEU A 78 0.82 1.99 3.23
C LEU A 78 2.32 1.70 3.23
N SER A 79 3.11 2.45 2.44
CA SER A 79 4.58 2.42 2.55
C SER A 79 5.04 2.57 4.00
N THR A 80 6.10 1.87 4.41
CA THR A 80 6.64 1.83 5.79
C THR A 80 6.59 3.14 6.57
N GLY A 81 7.03 4.26 5.98
CA GLY A 81 7.03 5.55 6.67
C GLY A 81 5.62 6.11 6.94
N TRP A 82 4.67 5.83 6.06
CA TRP A 82 3.25 6.13 6.25
C TRP A 82 2.51 5.04 7.02
N TYR A 83 2.95 3.80 7.03
CA TYR A 83 2.43 2.81 7.97
C TYR A 83 2.75 3.21 9.43
N ASN A 84 3.98 3.70 9.63
CA ASN A 84 4.47 4.25 10.90
C ASN A 84 4.24 3.27 12.07
N LYS A 85 4.74 2.04 11.90
CA LYS A 85 4.70 0.97 12.92
C LYS A 85 3.28 0.68 13.41
N GLY A 86 2.35 0.56 12.47
CA GLY A 86 0.95 0.25 12.76
C GLY A 86 0.15 1.37 13.42
N SER A 87 0.71 2.58 13.59
CA SER A 87 -0.01 3.70 14.20
C SER A 87 -1.30 4.08 13.45
N ARG A 88 -1.44 3.64 12.20
CA ARG A 88 -2.59 3.88 11.34
C ARG A 88 -3.45 2.64 11.11
N CYS A 89 -3.10 1.49 11.69
CA CYS A 89 -3.85 0.26 11.56
C CYS A 89 -5.33 0.43 11.89
N LEU A 90 -6.17 -0.17 11.06
CA LEU A 90 -7.64 -0.20 11.18
C LEU A 90 -8.29 1.19 11.21
N ASN A 91 -7.55 2.24 10.82
CA ASN A 91 -8.11 3.57 10.60
C ASN A 91 -8.50 3.74 9.13
N ASN A 92 -9.58 4.48 8.93
CA ASN A 92 -10.07 4.84 7.61
C ASN A 92 -9.35 6.10 7.10
N ILE A 93 -8.97 6.07 5.83
CA ILE A 93 -8.36 7.20 5.12
C ILE A 93 -9.15 7.45 3.84
N THR A 94 -9.35 8.71 3.50
CA THR A 94 -9.98 9.09 2.24
C THR A 94 -8.92 9.12 1.13
N ILE A 95 -9.14 8.36 0.07
CA ILE A 95 -8.33 8.37 -1.15
C ILE A 95 -9.10 9.14 -2.22
N THR A 96 -8.45 10.12 -2.83
CA THR A 96 -9.03 10.94 -3.89
C THR A 96 -8.22 10.81 -5.18
N ALA A 97 -8.90 10.45 -6.26
CA ALA A 97 -8.33 10.26 -7.59
C ALA A 97 -9.35 10.69 -8.65
N ASN A 98 -8.92 11.42 -9.68
CA ASN A 98 -9.78 11.81 -10.81
C ASN A 98 -11.13 12.45 -10.41
N GLY A 99 -11.16 13.22 -9.32
CA GLY A 99 -12.37 13.87 -8.81
C GLY A 99 -13.34 12.94 -8.06
N ARG A 100 -12.96 11.68 -7.82
CA ARG A 100 -13.69 10.71 -7.01
C ARG A 100 -12.97 10.48 -5.69
N SER A 101 -13.72 10.13 -4.65
CA SER A 101 -13.19 9.80 -3.34
C SER A 101 -13.74 8.47 -2.85
N VAL A 102 -12.89 7.65 -2.24
CA VAL A 102 -13.23 6.39 -1.60
C VAL A 102 -12.64 6.40 -0.19
N VAL A 103 -13.34 5.81 0.77
CA VAL A 103 -12.81 5.59 2.12
C VAL A 103 -12.31 4.15 2.18
N ALA A 104 -11.04 3.97 2.52
CA ALA A 104 -10.42 2.66 2.65
C ALA A 104 -9.74 2.50 4.03
N MET A 105 -9.74 1.28 4.54
CA MET A 105 -9.14 0.93 5.82
C MET A 105 -7.69 0.50 5.64
N VAL A 106 -6.79 1.01 6.49
CA VAL A 106 -5.40 0.53 6.53
C VAL A 106 -5.36 -0.84 7.20
N VAL A 107 -4.96 -1.86 6.46
CA VAL A 107 -4.81 -3.23 6.97
C VAL A 107 -3.38 -3.72 6.98
N ASP A 108 -2.48 -3.10 6.21
CA ASP A 108 -1.15 -3.68 6.01
C ASP A 108 -0.03 -2.65 5.79
N GLU A 109 1.20 -3.15 5.79
CA GLU A 109 2.41 -2.43 5.42
C GLU A 109 2.88 -2.83 4.01
N CYS A 110 3.11 -1.85 3.13
CA CYS A 110 3.90 -2.07 1.91
C CYS A 110 5.37 -1.86 2.27
N ASP A 111 6.08 -2.96 2.56
CA ASP A 111 7.43 -2.90 3.13
C ASP A 111 8.42 -2.30 2.11
N SER A 112 8.95 -1.13 2.46
CA SER A 112 9.93 -0.41 1.65
C SER A 112 11.36 -0.60 2.14
N THR A 113 11.57 -1.38 3.21
CA THR A 113 12.85 -1.58 3.89
C THR A 113 13.59 -2.83 3.43
N MET A 114 12.86 -3.82 2.91
CA MET A 114 13.38 -5.11 2.47
C MET A 114 12.53 -5.71 1.34
N GLY A 115 13.03 -6.81 0.76
CA GLY A 115 12.55 -7.42 -0.48
C GLY A 115 13.67 -8.19 -1.16
N CYS A 116 13.38 -8.85 -2.27
CA CYS A 116 14.29 -9.72 -3.01
C CYS A 116 14.79 -10.92 -2.20
N ASP A 117 13.99 -11.41 -1.25
CA ASP A 117 14.28 -12.57 -0.43
C ASP A 117 13.08 -13.54 -0.42
N GLY A 118 13.24 -14.68 0.26
CA GLY A 118 12.21 -15.72 0.30
C GLY A 118 10.97 -15.35 1.09
N ASP A 119 11.04 -14.36 1.99
CA ASP A 119 9.88 -13.92 2.77
C ASP A 119 8.98 -12.97 1.95
N HIS A 120 9.53 -12.36 0.89
CA HIS A 120 8.85 -11.43 0.00
C HIS A 120 8.62 -12.02 -1.41
N ASP A 121 8.64 -13.35 -1.58
CA ASP A 121 8.52 -14.02 -2.88
C ASP A 121 9.47 -13.47 -3.97
N TYR A 122 10.65 -12.98 -3.54
CA TYR A 122 11.64 -12.31 -4.38
C TYR A 122 11.12 -11.07 -5.13
N GLN A 123 10.05 -10.44 -4.63
CA GLN A 123 9.57 -9.13 -5.10
C GLN A 123 10.46 -8.00 -4.57
N PRO A 124 10.63 -6.90 -5.31
CA PRO A 124 11.46 -5.77 -4.88
C PRO A 124 10.82 -5.02 -3.71
N PRO A 125 11.64 -4.31 -2.91
CA PRO A 125 11.13 -3.42 -1.88
C PRO A 125 10.13 -2.40 -2.44
N CYS A 126 9.07 -2.14 -1.69
CA CYS A 126 8.06 -1.14 -2.02
C CYS A 126 8.69 0.26 -2.14
N ALA A 127 8.14 1.11 -3.01
CA ALA A 127 8.52 2.52 -3.02
C ALA A 127 7.95 3.24 -1.78
N ASN A 128 8.54 4.36 -1.39
CA ASN A 128 8.20 5.03 -0.13
C ASN A 128 6.99 5.97 -0.17
N ASN A 129 6.28 6.01 -1.29
CA ASN A 129 5.15 6.91 -1.53
C ASN A 129 3.98 6.18 -2.20
N ILE A 130 3.77 4.93 -1.80
CA ILE A 130 2.77 4.00 -2.32
C ILE A 130 1.60 3.89 -1.34
N VAL A 131 0.42 3.89 -1.92
CA VAL A 131 -0.79 3.29 -1.33
C VAL A 131 -1.10 2.06 -2.18
N ASP A 132 -1.11 0.91 -1.54
CA ASP A 132 -1.37 -0.35 -2.21
C ASP A 132 -2.79 -0.80 -1.87
N ALA A 133 -3.73 -0.57 -2.77
CA ALA A 133 -5.14 -0.75 -2.49
C ALA A 133 -5.62 -2.11 -2.99
N SER A 134 -6.61 -2.68 -2.29
CA SER A 134 -7.30 -3.86 -2.79
C SER A 134 -7.95 -3.59 -4.13
N THR A 135 -8.07 -4.64 -4.92
CA THR A 135 -8.81 -4.66 -6.17
C THR A 135 -10.32 -4.62 -5.93
N GLN A 136 -10.81 -3.55 -5.33
CA GLN A 136 -12.23 -3.24 -5.44
C GLN A 136 -12.47 -2.77 -6.89
N GLU A 137 -13.46 -3.30 -7.61
CA GLU A 137 -13.78 -2.90 -8.98
C GLU A 137 -13.77 -1.35 -9.15
N LEU A 138 -12.65 -0.80 -9.65
CA LEU A 138 -12.43 0.65 -9.78
C LEU A 138 -12.10 1.08 -11.22
N CYS A 139 -12.31 0.20 -12.20
CA CYS A 139 -12.25 0.58 -13.61
C CYS A 139 -13.46 0.06 -14.39
N GLY A 140 -14.51 0.89 -14.45
CA GLY A 140 -15.56 0.91 -15.49
C GLY A 140 -16.01 -0.43 -16.08
N LYS A 141 -16.97 -1.07 -15.43
CA LYS A 141 -18.02 -1.88 -16.08
C LYS A 141 -19.38 -1.22 -15.81
N PRO A 142 -20.38 -1.39 -16.70
CA PRO A 142 -21.50 -0.46 -16.88
C PRO A 142 -22.34 -0.21 -15.63
#